data_AF-A0A5C8ZC17-F1
#
_entry.id   AF-A0A5C8ZC17-F1
#
_cell.length_a   1.000
_cell.length_b   1.000
_cell.length_c   1.000
_cell.angle_alpha   90.00
_cell.angle_beta   90.00
_cell.angle_gamma   90.00
#
_symmetry.space_group_name_H-M   'P 1'
#
loop_
_entity.id
_entity.type
_entity.pdbx_description
1 polymer ?
#
loop_
_entity_poly.entity_id
_entity_poly.type
_entity_poly.pdbx_seq_one_letter_code
_entity_poly.pdbx_strand_id
1 'polypeptide(L)'
;MHSRHRPAWSRQVLNTTALAVTAATVVAGCTISSTVGGLVTISGRDVDGEAVPFEGELLLDDQSCELARLTTPAGSTTDRWVVWPTGADLYVEDSREPVEGAVIDGERFVNGDRIRGTGYVVGLEALPGEGRRSGGMYAERGRYCDAHHRGVLVIVEVEHA
;
A
#
# COMPACT_ATOMS: atom_id res chain seq x y z
N MET A 1 -82.87 -30.99 15.28
CA MET A 1 -82.76 -29.80 16.17
C MET A 1 -82.01 -30.20 17.43
N HIS A 2 -81.29 -29.27 18.06
CA HIS A 2 -80.60 -29.38 19.36
C HIS A 2 -79.64 -30.58 19.56
N SER A 3 -78.32 -30.40 19.45
CA SER A 3 -77.42 -29.69 20.40
C SER A 3 -76.98 -30.56 21.58
N ARG A 4 -75.66 -30.72 21.74
CA ARG A 4 -74.99 -31.31 22.91
C ARG A 4 -73.63 -30.63 23.14
N HIS A 5 -73.10 -30.81 24.35
CA HIS A 5 -71.71 -30.56 24.80
C HIS A 5 -71.26 -29.10 24.99
N ARG A 6 -71.33 -28.69 26.26
CA ARG A 6 -70.29 -27.94 26.98
C ARG A 6 -69.66 -28.91 28.02
N PRO A 7 -68.57 -28.57 28.74
CA PRO A 7 -67.35 -27.91 28.26
C PRO A 7 -66.06 -28.66 28.73
N ALA A 8 -64.96 -28.54 27.97
CA ALA A 8 -63.61 -28.63 28.56
C ALA A 8 -63.20 -27.20 28.99
N TRP A 9 -62.74 -26.90 30.21
CA TRP A 9 -61.63 -27.45 31.04
C TRP A 9 -60.22 -27.04 30.61
N SER A 10 -59.44 -26.68 31.63
CA SER A 10 -57.99 -26.46 31.66
C SER A 10 -57.41 -25.29 30.84
N ARG A 11 -57.04 -24.23 31.56
CA ARG A 11 -56.02 -23.25 31.12
C ARG A 11 -54.63 -23.88 31.22
N GLN A 12 -53.74 -23.57 30.28
CA GLN A 12 -52.34 -23.28 30.62
C GLN A 12 -51.71 -22.40 29.55
N VAL A 13 -50.92 -21.41 29.98
CA VAL A 13 -50.25 -20.44 29.10
C VAL A 13 -48.83 -20.92 28.89
N LEU A 14 -48.41 -21.08 27.64
CA LEU A 14 -47.03 -21.31 27.26
C LEU A 14 -46.65 -20.29 26.17
N ASN A 15 -45.96 -19.24 26.60
CA ASN A 15 -45.34 -18.27 25.70
C ASN A 15 -44.16 -18.96 25.00
N THR A 16 -44.40 -19.57 23.83
CA THR A 16 -43.32 -20.08 22.99
C THR A 16 -42.64 -18.91 22.29
N THR A 17 -41.73 -18.25 22.99
CA THR A 17 -40.90 -17.18 22.44
C THR A 17 -40.08 -17.75 21.28
N ALA A 18 -40.49 -17.44 20.05
CA ALA A 18 -39.77 -17.88 18.86
C ALA A 18 -38.42 -17.15 18.80
N LEU A 19 -37.37 -17.81 19.34
CA LEU A 19 -35.99 -17.40 19.17
C LEU A 19 -35.65 -17.47 17.69
N ALA A 20 -35.79 -16.33 17.02
CA ALA A 20 -35.34 -16.14 15.65
C ALA A 20 -33.82 -16.31 15.64
N VAL A 21 -33.35 -17.50 15.24
CA VAL A 21 -31.96 -17.73 14.88
C VAL A 21 -31.76 -17.07 13.51
N THR A 22 -31.69 -15.74 13.51
CA THR A 22 -31.05 -14.98 12.45
C THR A 22 -29.59 -15.40 12.46
N ALA A 23 -29.29 -16.45 11.70
CA ALA A 23 -27.95 -16.82 11.29
C ALA A 23 -27.41 -15.69 10.43
N ALA A 24 -26.95 -14.62 11.09
CA ALA A 24 -26.13 -13.60 10.50
C ALA A 24 -24.82 -14.29 10.14
N THR A 25 -24.78 -14.86 8.94
CA THR A 25 -23.55 -15.04 8.20
C THR A 25 -22.97 -13.66 8.00
N VAL A 26 -22.23 -13.20 9.01
CA VAL A 26 -21.16 -12.24 8.82
C VAL A 26 -20.22 -12.95 7.86
N VAL A 27 -20.48 -12.74 6.57
CA VAL A 27 -19.45 -12.85 5.56
C VAL A 27 -18.39 -11.89 6.07
N ALA A 28 -17.34 -12.46 6.66
CA ALA A 28 -16.09 -11.78 6.86
C ALA A 28 -15.52 -11.53 5.46
N GLY A 29 -16.17 -10.60 4.76
CA GLY A 29 -15.58 -9.91 3.64
C GLY A 29 -14.35 -9.31 4.24
N CYS A 30 -13.22 -9.94 3.94
CA CYS A 30 -11.95 -9.28 4.04
C CYS A 30 -12.10 -8.07 3.13
N THR A 31 -12.41 -6.92 3.72
CA THR A 31 -11.96 -5.65 3.21
C THR A 31 -10.45 -5.76 3.21
N ILE A 32 -9.94 -6.40 2.15
CA ILE A 32 -8.65 -6.08 1.58
C ILE A 32 -8.75 -4.58 1.41
N SER A 33 -8.14 -3.85 2.34
CA SER A 33 -7.92 -2.44 2.19
C SER A 33 -6.92 -2.37 1.05
N SER A 34 -7.46 -2.26 -0.16
CA SER A 34 -6.71 -2.03 -1.38
C SER A 34 -6.19 -0.61 -1.26
N THR A 35 -5.09 -0.45 -0.53
CA THR A 35 -4.36 0.78 -0.38
C THR A 35 -3.78 1.14 -1.74
N VAL A 36 -4.57 1.81 -2.57
CA VAL A 36 -4.10 2.61 -3.70
C VAL A 36 -3.18 3.69 -3.12
N GLY A 37 -2.08 4.02 -3.81
CA GLY A 37 -1.13 5.03 -3.31
C GLY A 37 -0.56 4.72 -1.92
N GLY A 38 0.05 3.55 -1.72
CA GLY A 38 0.65 3.20 -0.43
C GLY A 38 2.15 3.48 -0.44
N LEU A 39 2.57 4.67 0.01
CA LEU A 39 3.96 5.11 0.08
C LEU A 39 4.81 4.09 0.86
N VAL A 40 5.93 3.65 0.29
CA VAL A 40 6.84 2.70 0.94
C VAL A 40 8.09 3.42 1.42
N THR A 41 8.32 3.38 2.73
CA THR A 41 9.47 4.04 3.39
C THR A 41 10.42 3.04 4.04
N ILE A 42 11.68 3.43 4.22
CA ILE A 42 12.73 2.67 4.89
C ILE A 42 13.70 3.63 5.61
N SER A 43 14.53 3.15 6.55
CA SER A 43 15.68 3.95 7.01
C SER A 43 16.90 3.60 6.15
N GLY A 44 17.62 4.60 5.64
CA GLY A 44 18.78 4.37 4.77
C GLY A 44 19.90 3.54 5.42
N ARG A 45 19.94 3.46 6.76
CA ARG A 45 20.88 2.60 7.52
C ARG A 45 20.51 1.10 7.49
N ASP A 46 19.29 0.77 7.05
CA ASP A 46 18.74 -0.59 7.04
C ASP A 46 18.99 -1.29 5.69
N VAL A 47 19.87 -0.71 4.85
CA VAL A 47 20.35 -1.23 3.55
C VAL A 47 21.87 -1.34 3.57
N ASP A 48 22.42 -2.51 3.25
CA ASP A 48 23.87 -2.74 3.21
C ASP A 48 24.49 -2.09 1.96
N GLY A 49 25.45 -1.18 2.15
CA GLY A 49 26.25 -0.60 1.06
C GLY A 49 26.83 0.77 1.37
N GLU A 50 27.30 1.46 0.33
CA GLU A 50 27.62 2.89 0.35
C GLU A 50 26.54 3.63 -0.46
N ALA A 51 25.96 4.68 0.11
CA ALA A 51 24.98 5.51 -0.60
C ALA A 51 25.70 6.35 -1.66
N VAL A 52 25.16 6.38 -2.88
CA VAL A 52 25.71 7.10 -4.02
C VAL A 52 24.88 8.34 -4.35
N PRO A 53 25.49 9.39 -4.93
CA PRO A 53 24.72 10.50 -5.48
C PRO A 53 23.90 10.03 -6.69
N PHE A 54 22.66 10.49 -6.77
CA PHE A 54 21.76 10.22 -7.89
C PHE A 54 21.15 11.53 -8.43
N GLU A 55 20.70 11.47 -9.69
CA GLU A 55 19.86 12.49 -10.32
C GLU A 55 18.86 11.78 -11.25
N GLY A 56 17.65 12.33 -11.42
CA GLY A 56 16.65 11.77 -12.32
C GLY A 56 15.35 12.56 -12.38
N GLU A 57 14.33 11.90 -12.94
CA GLU A 57 12.95 12.35 -13.07
C GLU A 57 12.03 11.38 -12.30
N LEU A 58 11.13 11.91 -11.46
CA LEU A 58 10.07 11.13 -10.81
C LEU A 58 8.96 10.82 -11.80
N LEU A 59 8.46 9.60 -11.76
CA LEU A 59 7.42 9.08 -12.64
C LEU A 59 6.40 8.31 -11.81
N LEU A 60 5.13 8.39 -12.18
CA LEU A 60 4.06 7.53 -11.71
C LEU A 60 3.58 6.68 -12.89
N ASP A 61 3.56 5.36 -12.73
CA ASP A 61 3.05 4.46 -13.78
C ASP A 61 1.52 4.21 -13.68
N ASP A 62 0.97 3.42 -14.59
CA ASP A 62 -0.46 3.10 -14.65
C ASP A 62 -0.96 2.22 -13.48
N GLN A 63 -0.07 1.83 -12.57
CA GLN A 63 -0.34 1.03 -11.38
C GLN A 63 -0.19 1.84 -10.07
N SER A 64 -0.02 3.18 -10.16
CA SER A 64 0.36 4.04 -9.03
C SER A 64 1.65 3.58 -8.33
N CYS A 65 2.61 3.05 -9.09
CA CYS A 65 3.95 2.82 -8.59
C CYS A 65 4.84 4.02 -8.89
N GLU A 66 5.43 4.59 -7.83
CA GLU A 66 6.43 5.66 -7.94
C GLU A 66 7.75 5.09 -8.45
N LEU A 67 8.23 5.63 -9.57
CA LEU A 67 9.46 5.24 -10.23
C LEU A 67 10.41 6.45 -10.36
N ALA A 68 11.71 6.19 -10.47
CA ALA A 68 12.73 7.19 -10.77
C ALA A 68 13.50 6.81 -12.04
N ARG A 69 13.46 7.68 -13.06
CA ARG A 69 14.30 7.57 -14.26
C ARG A 69 15.62 8.27 -14.01
N LEU A 70 16.62 7.50 -13.61
CA LEU A 70 17.94 8.02 -13.25
C LEU A 70 18.75 8.48 -14.47
N THR A 71 19.20 9.72 -14.45
CA THR A 71 20.24 10.25 -15.35
C THR A 71 21.64 10.03 -14.78
N THR A 72 21.76 10.04 -13.45
CA THR A 72 23.01 9.80 -12.70
C THR A 72 22.77 8.66 -11.70
N PRO A 73 23.62 7.60 -11.67
CA PRO A 73 24.81 7.38 -12.49
C PRO A 73 24.49 7.05 -13.96
N ALA A 74 25.35 7.52 -14.86
CA ALA A 74 25.16 7.38 -16.30
C ALA A 74 25.11 5.91 -16.75
N GLY A 75 24.14 5.59 -17.61
CA GLY A 75 23.93 4.23 -18.14
C GLY A 75 22.82 3.43 -17.44
N SER A 76 22.13 3.99 -16.44
CA SER A 76 20.91 3.38 -15.89
C SER A 76 19.73 3.52 -16.85
N THR A 77 19.57 2.57 -17.78
CA THR A 77 18.50 2.60 -18.81
C THR A 77 17.13 2.11 -18.34
N THR A 78 16.94 1.89 -17.04
CA THR A 78 15.72 1.29 -16.47
C THR A 78 15.21 2.14 -15.34
N ASP A 79 13.93 2.50 -15.40
CA ASP A 79 13.22 3.24 -14.35
C ASP A 79 13.17 2.37 -13.08
N ARG A 80 13.63 2.91 -11.95
CA ARG A 80 13.76 2.19 -10.66
C ARG A 80 12.50 2.37 -9.83
N TRP A 81 12.02 1.34 -9.13
CA TRP A 81 10.97 1.52 -8.14
C TRP A 81 11.50 2.32 -6.94
N VAL A 82 10.77 3.36 -6.50
CA VAL A 82 11.21 4.23 -5.40
C VAL A 82 10.80 3.65 -4.04
N VAL A 83 11.73 3.69 -3.10
CA VAL A 83 11.47 3.54 -1.67
C VAL A 83 12.03 4.77 -0.97
N TRP A 84 11.16 5.47 -0.25
CA TRP A 84 11.41 6.80 0.32
C TRP A 84 12.07 6.74 1.70
N PRO A 85 12.68 7.84 2.19
CA PRO A 85 13.25 7.89 3.53
C PRO A 85 12.16 7.81 4.62
N THR A 86 12.58 7.40 5.82
CA THR A 86 11.70 7.38 7.01
C THR A 86 11.30 8.81 7.37
N GLY A 87 10.00 9.07 7.46
CA GLY A 87 9.45 10.41 7.67
C GLY A 87 8.85 11.04 6.41
N ALA A 88 8.96 10.38 5.25
CA ALA A 88 8.13 10.72 4.10
C ALA A 88 6.66 10.34 4.33
N ASP A 89 5.75 11.27 4.08
CA ASP A 89 4.30 11.08 4.07
C ASP A 89 3.76 11.04 2.64
N LEU A 90 2.63 10.38 2.41
CA LEU A 90 1.99 10.33 1.09
C LEU A 90 1.39 11.69 0.71
N TYR A 91 1.74 12.20 -0.47
CA TYR A 91 1.01 13.29 -1.11
C TYR A 91 -0.11 12.72 -2.00
N VAL A 92 -1.35 13.18 -1.77
CA VAL A 92 -2.46 13.04 -2.71
C VAL A 92 -3.21 14.37 -2.76
N GLU A 93 -3.47 14.88 -3.96
CA GLU A 93 -4.38 16.01 -4.17
C GLU A 93 -5.67 15.56 -4.88
N ASP A 94 -6.81 15.74 -4.20
CA ASP A 94 -8.17 15.42 -4.69
C ASP A 94 -8.57 16.35 -5.86
N SER A 95 -8.02 16.03 -7.04
CA SER A 95 -8.15 16.75 -8.30
C SER A 95 -8.99 15.94 -9.31
N ARG A 96 -9.30 16.53 -10.47
CA ARG A 96 -9.82 15.78 -11.63
C ARG A 96 -8.78 14.84 -12.24
N GLU A 97 -7.52 15.23 -12.12
CA GLU A 97 -6.34 14.48 -12.50
C GLU A 97 -5.53 14.37 -11.19
N PRO A 98 -5.63 13.25 -10.45
CA PRO A 98 -5.05 13.14 -9.12
C PRO A 98 -3.53 13.23 -9.20
N VAL A 99 -2.95 14.02 -8.29
CA VAL A 99 -1.49 14.15 -8.16
C VAL A 99 -1.07 13.32 -6.96
N GLU A 100 -0.35 12.23 -7.21
CA GLU A 100 0.25 11.36 -6.19
C GLU A 100 1.76 11.59 -6.11
N GLY A 101 2.35 11.35 -4.93
CA GLY A 101 3.78 11.47 -4.67
C GLY A 101 4.12 11.45 -3.18
N ALA A 102 5.21 12.13 -2.79
CA ALA A 102 5.68 12.20 -1.41
C ALA A 102 5.74 13.64 -0.85
N VAL A 103 5.64 13.75 0.48
CA VAL A 103 6.01 14.93 1.26
C VAL A 103 7.18 14.57 2.17
N ILE A 104 8.27 15.32 2.12
CA ILE A 104 9.49 15.10 2.92
C ILE A 104 9.92 16.45 3.52
N ASP A 105 10.05 16.52 4.85
CA ASP A 105 10.37 17.75 5.61
C ASP A 105 9.50 18.98 5.26
N GLY A 106 8.30 18.75 4.70
CA GLY A 106 7.34 19.77 4.26
C GLY A 106 7.44 20.16 2.78
N GLU A 107 8.49 19.72 2.07
CA GLU A 107 8.61 19.83 0.61
C GLU A 107 7.83 18.71 -0.09
N ARG A 108 7.33 18.97 -1.30
CA ARG A 108 6.54 18.03 -2.10
C ARG A 108 7.35 17.52 -3.29
N PHE A 109 7.16 16.25 -3.62
CA PHE A 109 7.79 15.56 -4.74
C PHE A 109 6.73 14.74 -5.49
N VAL A 110 6.48 15.05 -6.75
CA VAL A 110 5.37 14.49 -7.55
C VAL A 110 5.82 14.03 -8.94
N ASN A 111 4.95 13.33 -9.65
CA ASN A 111 5.18 12.87 -11.03
C ASN A 111 5.60 14.02 -11.97
N GLY A 112 6.76 13.88 -12.61
CA GLY A 112 7.38 14.86 -13.51
C GLY A 112 8.45 15.75 -12.87
N ASP A 113 8.61 15.71 -11.54
CA ASP A 113 9.65 16.50 -10.86
C ASP A 113 11.06 15.97 -11.15
N ARG A 114 12.01 16.89 -11.33
CA ARG A 114 13.43 16.56 -11.41
C ARG A 114 14.04 16.52 -10.01
N ILE A 115 14.60 15.38 -9.65
CA ILE A 115 15.17 15.13 -8.32
C ILE A 115 16.66 14.81 -8.37
N ARG A 116 17.35 15.13 -7.28
CA ARG A 116 18.73 14.70 -6.99
C ARG A 116 18.90 14.48 -5.49
N GLY A 117 19.93 13.74 -5.10
CA GLY A 117 20.18 13.45 -3.69
C GLY A 117 21.14 12.28 -3.48
N THR A 118 21.02 11.61 -2.33
CA THR A 118 21.83 10.45 -1.94
C THR A 118 20.94 9.22 -1.72
N GLY A 119 21.38 8.07 -2.22
CA GLY A 119 20.55 6.86 -2.20
C GLY A 119 21.30 5.59 -2.58
N TYR A 120 20.61 4.44 -2.49
CA TYR A 120 21.13 3.14 -2.89
C TYR A 120 20.36 2.63 -4.12
N VAL A 121 21.09 2.14 -5.13
CA VAL A 121 20.50 1.48 -6.30
C VAL A 121 20.74 -0.03 -6.16
N VAL A 122 19.69 -0.78 -5.81
CA VAL A 122 19.80 -2.18 -5.35
C VAL A 122 18.74 -3.10 -5.96
N GLY A 123 18.92 -4.42 -5.82
CA GLY A 123 17.87 -5.40 -6.11
C GLY A 123 16.87 -5.50 -4.95
N LEU A 124 15.64 -5.97 -5.22
CA LEU A 124 14.58 -6.07 -4.20
C LEU A 124 14.97 -6.98 -3.03
N GLU A 125 15.83 -7.97 -3.28
CA GLU A 125 16.39 -8.88 -2.28
C GLU A 125 17.35 -8.24 -1.26
N ALA A 126 17.80 -7.01 -1.50
CA ALA A 126 18.61 -6.24 -0.55
C ALA A 126 17.76 -5.52 0.52
N LEU A 127 16.42 -5.47 0.36
CA LEU A 127 15.55 -4.80 1.33
C LEU A 127 15.30 -5.69 2.57
N PRO A 128 15.27 -5.09 3.77
CA PRO A 128 15.04 -5.78 5.04
C PRO A 128 13.63 -6.37 5.12
N GLY A 129 13.39 -7.25 6.10
CA GLY A 129 12.11 -7.97 6.19
C GLY A 129 11.89 -8.99 5.06
N GLU A 130 12.97 -9.38 4.38
CA GLU A 130 13.04 -10.47 3.41
C GLU A 130 12.27 -10.20 2.09
N GLY A 131 12.78 -9.28 1.26
CA GLY A 131 12.24 -8.99 -0.08
C GLY A 131 12.09 -10.19 -1.06
N ARG A 132 12.57 -11.39 -0.68
CA ARG A 132 12.38 -12.67 -1.39
C ARG A 132 11.41 -13.66 -0.75
N ARG A 133 10.92 -13.41 0.48
CA ARG A 133 9.93 -14.29 1.13
C ARG A 133 8.53 -13.68 1.05
N SER A 134 7.53 -14.53 1.10
CA SER A 134 6.34 -14.34 0.27
C SER A 134 5.32 -13.29 0.72
N GLY A 135 5.48 -12.68 1.91
CA GLY A 135 4.50 -11.76 2.51
C GLY A 135 5.07 -10.65 3.39
N GLY A 136 6.29 -10.16 3.09
CA GLY A 136 6.78 -8.90 3.64
C GLY A 136 6.30 -7.71 2.78
N MET A 137 6.05 -6.55 3.39
CA MET A 137 5.55 -5.35 2.68
C MET A 137 6.36 -5.01 1.42
N TYR A 138 7.69 -4.98 1.53
CA TYR A 138 8.60 -4.75 0.40
C TYR A 138 8.50 -5.85 -0.67
N ALA A 139 8.35 -7.11 -0.28
CA ALA A 139 8.19 -8.21 -1.23
C ALA A 139 6.86 -8.10 -1.98
N GLU A 140 5.76 -7.75 -1.30
CA GLU A 140 4.43 -7.57 -1.93
C GLU A 140 4.41 -6.35 -2.86
N ARG A 141 4.80 -5.16 -2.38
CA ARG A 141 4.85 -3.95 -3.21
C ARG A 141 5.90 -4.01 -4.31
N GLY A 142 7.10 -4.50 -4.03
CA GLY A 142 8.15 -4.64 -5.03
C GLY A 142 7.83 -5.67 -6.12
N ARG A 143 7.04 -6.71 -5.83
CA ARG A 143 6.52 -7.61 -6.89
C ARG A 143 5.40 -6.96 -7.72
N TYR A 144 4.57 -6.11 -7.10
CA TYR A 144 3.54 -5.35 -7.81
C TYR A 144 4.16 -4.29 -8.74
N CYS A 145 5.13 -3.52 -8.25
CA CYS A 145 5.87 -2.50 -8.98
C CYS A 145 7.09 -3.03 -9.77
N ASP A 146 7.12 -4.33 -10.08
CA ASP A 146 8.11 -4.99 -10.95
C ASP A 146 9.60 -4.75 -10.59
N ALA A 147 9.88 -4.49 -9.31
CA ALA A 147 11.20 -4.16 -8.78
C ALA A 147 12.24 -5.29 -8.92
N HIS A 148 11.82 -6.52 -9.25
CA HIS A 148 12.73 -7.61 -9.61
C HIS A 148 13.41 -7.42 -10.98
N HIS A 149 12.75 -6.77 -11.94
CA HIS A 149 13.34 -6.44 -13.24
C HIS A 149 13.84 -5.00 -13.29
N ARG A 150 13.15 -4.10 -12.57
CA ARG A 150 13.46 -2.66 -12.52
C ARG A 150 14.59 -2.31 -11.54
N GLY A 151 14.74 -3.07 -10.46
CA GLY A 151 15.54 -2.67 -9.30
C GLY A 151 14.87 -1.56 -8.49
N VAL A 152 15.50 -1.20 -7.38
CA VAL A 152 15.00 -0.25 -6.38
C VAL A 152 15.96 0.94 -6.28
N LEU A 153 15.41 2.15 -6.21
CA LEU A 153 16.10 3.33 -5.66
C LEU A 153 15.61 3.52 -4.22
N VAL A 154 16.49 3.27 -3.24
CA VAL A 154 16.25 3.66 -1.85
C VAL A 154 16.80 5.05 -1.64
N ILE A 155 15.93 6.03 -1.40
CA ILE A 155 16.31 7.42 -1.15
C ILE A 155 16.68 7.60 0.33
N VAL A 156 17.81 8.27 0.58
CA VAL A 156 18.24 8.70 1.92
C VAL A 156 18.01 10.20 2.09
N GLU A 157 18.44 10.99 1.12
CA GLU A 157 18.23 12.44 1.02
C GLU A 157 17.75 12.77 -0.41
N VAL A 158 16.87 13.75 -0.57
CA VAL A 158 16.37 14.20 -1.87
C VAL A 158 16.02 15.70 -1.84
N GLU A 159 16.27 16.37 -2.95
CA GLU A 159 15.94 17.76 -3.22
C GLU A 159 15.67 17.95 -4.73
N HIS A 160 15.03 19.06 -5.11
CA HIS A 160 14.77 19.40 -6.51
C HIS A 160 16.05 19.78 -7.28
N ALA A 161 16.03 19.54 -8.60
CA ALA A 161 17.23 19.54 -9.48
C ALA A 161 17.10 20.35 -10.77
#